data_AF-A0A1V8RWN7-F1
#
_entry.id   AF-A0A1V8RWN7-F1
#
_cell.length_a   1.000
_cell.length_b   1.000
_cell.length_c   1.000
_cell.angle_alpha   90.00
_cell.angle_beta   90.00
_cell.angle_gamma   90.00
#
_symmetry.space_group_name_H-M   'P 1'
#
loop_
_entity.id
_entity.type
_entity.pdbx_description
1 polymer ?
#
loop_
_entity_poly.entity_id
_entity_poly.type
_entity_poly.pdbx_seq_one_letter_code
_entity_poly.pdbx_strand_id
1 'polypeptide(L)'
;MRPVVADWLGRRAVFRLPLAGLFAIEDECGRPAWDVLSDMLAGKTRIEQLEAVLFHGLLGAGVSLADACAVIDRTRQSGGQVHAAVALAVAIIANALEAPSAKGGGEGEPFNRKSAYRSGFAMGLRPADVDAMALWEFLAAVEAFSSKGGGLSEVEKDELWEWIRQDAR
;
A
#
# COMPACT_ATOMS: atom_id res chain seq x y z
N MET A 1 3.87 9.65 5.63
CA MET A 1 3.89 9.05 4.26
C MET A 1 4.56 9.95 3.22
N ARG A 2 5.58 9.44 2.50
CA ARG A 2 6.25 10.19 1.41
C ARG A 2 5.35 10.16 0.16
N PRO A 3 5.00 11.31 -0.44
CA PRO A 3 4.26 11.34 -1.70
C PRO A 3 5.19 11.04 -2.88
N VAL A 4 4.64 10.40 -3.91
CA VAL A 4 5.29 10.32 -5.23
C VAL A 4 4.80 11.50 -6.05
N VAL A 5 5.73 12.27 -6.62
CA VAL A 5 5.41 13.45 -7.45
C VAL A 5 5.94 13.20 -8.85
N ALA A 6 5.09 13.36 -9.86
CA ALA A 6 5.45 13.13 -11.25
C ALA A 6 4.77 14.13 -12.19
N ASP A 7 5.43 14.47 -13.29
CA ASP A 7 4.79 15.15 -14.41
C ASP A 7 4.08 14.09 -15.26
N TRP A 8 2.76 13.99 -15.10
CA TRP A 8 1.92 12.97 -15.71
C TRP A 8 0.87 13.60 -16.62
N LEU A 9 0.84 13.20 -17.90
CA LEU A 9 -0.09 13.73 -18.91
C LEU A 9 -0.06 15.27 -19.01
N GLY A 10 1.13 15.85 -18.93
CA GLY A 10 1.34 17.30 -19.00
C GLY A 10 0.91 18.07 -17.74
N ARG A 11 0.63 17.38 -16.63
CA ARG A 11 0.30 18.00 -15.34
C ARG A 11 1.16 17.41 -14.24
N ARG A 12 1.63 18.26 -13.34
CA ARG A 12 2.27 17.79 -12.11
C ARG A 12 1.21 17.16 -11.21
N ALA A 13 1.35 15.87 -10.93
CA ALA A 13 0.46 15.09 -10.08
C ALA A 13 1.19 14.65 -8.81
N VAL A 14 0.44 14.54 -7.73
CA VAL A 14 0.90 14.02 -6.44
C VAL A 14 0.12 12.73 -6.19
N PHE A 15 0.83 11.70 -5.79
CA PHE A 15 0.28 10.40 -5.44
C PHE A 15 0.67 10.06 -4.01
N ARG A 16 -0.26 9.49 -3.27
CA ARG A 16 -0.08 9.01 -1.90
C ARG A 16 -0.98 7.81 -1.73
N LEU A 17 -0.42 6.72 -1.22
CA LEU A 17 -1.16 5.47 -1.09
C LEU A 17 -1.18 5.04 0.40
N PRO A 18 -2.24 5.42 1.15
CA PRO A 18 -2.40 5.03 2.55
C PRO A 18 -2.73 3.53 2.67
N LEU A 19 -2.77 3.02 3.91
CA LEU A 19 -3.14 1.64 4.20
C LEU A 19 -4.49 1.26 3.57
N ALA A 20 -5.49 2.14 3.67
CA ALA A 20 -6.78 1.93 3.02
C ALA A 20 -6.67 1.77 1.49
N GLY A 21 -5.76 2.52 0.87
CA GLY A 21 -5.49 2.44 -0.57
C GLY A 21 -4.84 1.11 -0.96
N LEU A 22 -3.91 0.60 -0.14
CA LEU A 22 -3.34 -0.74 -0.33
C LEU A 22 -4.43 -1.81 -0.28
N PHE A 23 -5.30 -1.77 0.73
CA PHE A 23 -6.37 -2.75 0.82
C PHE A 23 -7.40 -2.60 -0.31
N ALA A 24 -7.65 -1.39 -0.81
CA ALA A 24 -8.56 -1.20 -1.93
C ALA A 24 -7.99 -1.78 -3.23
N ILE A 25 -6.68 -1.68 -3.45
CA ILE A 25 -5.98 -2.36 -4.54
C ILE A 25 -6.13 -3.88 -4.41
N GLU A 26 -6.02 -4.43 -3.20
CA GLU A 26 -6.17 -5.87 -2.97
C GLU A 26 -7.58 -6.36 -3.30
N ASP A 27 -8.60 -5.64 -2.85
CA ASP A 27 -10.00 -5.95 -3.13
C ASP A 27 -10.28 -5.90 -4.65
N GLU A 28 -9.77 -4.89 -5.35
CA GLU A 28 -9.98 -4.73 -6.80
C GLU A 28 -9.19 -5.75 -7.63
N CYS A 29 -7.96 -6.08 -7.22
CA CYS A 29 -7.10 -7.01 -7.94
C CYS A 29 -7.35 -8.48 -7.58
N GLY A 30 -8.04 -8.73 -6.47
CA GLY A 30 -8.28 -10.06 -5.90
C GLY A 30 -7.00 -10.75 -5.42
N ARG A 31 -5.97 -9.99 -5.03
CA ARG A 31 -4.66 -10.50 -4.58
C ARG A 31 -3.90 -9.47 -3.75
N PRO A 32 -2.93 -9.88 -2.92
CA PRO A 32 -2.10 -8.98 -2.11
C PRO A 32 -1.42 -7.87 -2.92
N ALA A 33 -1.22 -6.71 -2.30
CA ALA A 33 -0.57 -5.56 -2.95
C ALA A 33 0.88 -5.86 -3.37
N TRP A 34 1.59 -6.71 -2.62
CA TRP A 34 2.93 -7.17 -2.98
C TRP A 34 2.95 -7.98 -4.28
N ASP A 35 2.00 -8.89 -4.48
CA ASP A 35 1.87 -9.65 -5.73
C ASP A 35 1.61 -8.73 -6.92
N VAL A 36 0.84 -7.65 -6.71
CA VAL A 36 0.62 -6.62 -7.73
C VAL A 36 1.93 -5.91 -8.09
N LEU A 37 2.73 -5.51 -7.10
CA LEU A 37 4.06 -4.93 -7.35
C LEU A 37 4.99 -5.91 -8.07
N SER A 38 5.02 -7.18 -7.64
CA SER A 38 5.85 -8.23 -8.23
C SER A 38 5.48 -8.48 -9.70
N ASP A 39 4.18 -8.57 -10.01
CA ASP A 39 3.69 -8.65 -11.40
C ASP A 39 4.13 -7.43 -12.21
N MET A 40 4.09 -6.23 -11.63
CA MET A 40 4.53 -5.01 -12.31
C MET A 40 6.03 -5.01 -12.64
N LEU A 41 6.87 -5.39 -11.67
CA LEU A 41 8.32 -5.51 -11.85
C LEU A 41 8.69 -6.62 -12.84
N ALA A 42 7.92 -7.70 -12.89
CA ALA A 42 8.11 -8.81 -13.83
C ALA A 42 7.57 -8.53 -15.25
N GLY A 43 6.97 -7.36 -15.49
CA GLY A 43 6.37 -7.01 -16.78
C GLY A 43 5.08 -7.78 -17.09
N LYS A 44 4.43 -8.36 -16.08
CA LYS A 44 3.14 -9.07 -16.17
C LYS A 44 1.97 -8.18 -15.77
N THR A 45 2.14 -6.86 -15.87
CA THR A 45 1.13 -5.88 -15.44
C THR A 45 -0.13 -6.00 -16.27
N ARG A 46 -1.26 -6.17 -15.59
CA ARG A 46 -2.58 -6.01 -16.20
C ARG A 46 -3.03 -4.55 -16.12
N ILE A 47 -3.86 -4.11 -17.06
CA ILE A 47 -4.34 -2.71 -17.11
C ILE A 47 -5.12 -2.38 -15.83
N GLU A 48 -5.89 -3.33 -15.31
CA GLU A 48 -6.70 -3.14 -14.10
C GLU A 48 -5.81 -2.91 -12.87
N GLN A 49 -4.67 -3.61 -12.77
CA GLN A 49 -3.69 -3.41 -11.70
C GLN A 49 -3.07 -2.01 -11.78
N LEU A 50 -2.69 -1.60 -13.00
CA LEU A 50 -2.14 -0.28 -13.25
C LEU A 50 -3.12 0.82 -12.86
N GLU A 51 -4.37 0.69 -13.27
CA GLU A 51 -5.43 1.67 -13.00
C GLU A 51 -5.77 1.76 -11.52
N ALA A 52 -5.90 0.63 -10.83
CA ALA A 52 -6.15 0.58 -9.39
C ALA A 52 -5.08 1.35 -8.61
N VAL A 53 -3.80 1.10 -8.91
CA VAL A 53 -2.68 1.78 -8.21
C VAL A 53 -2.68 3.29 -8.47
N LEU A 54 -2.83 3.70 -9.73
CA LEU A 54 -2.87 5.13 -10.07
C LEU A 54 -4.08 5.83 -9.43
N PHE A 55 -5.24 5.19 -9.48
CA PHE A 55 -6.50 5.73 -8.96
C PHE A 55 -6.45 5.91 -7.44
N HIS A 56 -6.12 4.85 -6.69
CA HIS A 56 -6.01 4.92 -5.23
C HIS A 56 -4.86 5.82 -4.77
N GLY A 57 -3.78 5.89 -5.55
CA GLY A 57 -2.69 6.85 -5.32
C GLY A 57 -3.14 8.31 -5.45
N LEU A 58 -4.04 8.63 -6.39
CA LEU A 58 -4.60 9.99 -6.53
C LEU A 58 -5.57 10.31 -5.39
N LEU A 59 -6.48 9.39 -5.05
CA LEU A 59 -7.43 9.58 -3.96
C LEU A 59 -6.72 9.79 -2.62
N GLY A 60 -5.70 8.98 -2.32
CA GLY A 60 -4.92 9.15 -1.09
C GLY A 60 -4.11 10.45 -1.07
N ALA A 61 -3.87 11.09 -2.21
CA ALA A 61 -3.30 12.45 -2.30
C ALA A 61 -4.34 13.57 -2.12
N GLY A 62 -5.62 13.23 -1.97
CA GLY A 62 -6.73 14.17 -1.81
C GLY A 62 -7.30 14.69 -3.13
N VAL A 63 -6.98 14.05 -4.26
CA VAL A 63 -7.61 14.35 -5.55
C VAL A 63 -9.07 13.91 -5.51
N SER A 64 -9.97 14.72 -6.08
CA SER A 64 -11.39 14.40 -6.11
C SER A 64 -11.64 13.12 -6.93
N LEU A 65 -12.71 12.38 -6.60
CA LEU A 65 -13.09 11.18 -7.33
C LEU A 65 -13.25 11.46 -8.85
N ALA A 66 -13.93 12.56 -9.20
CA ALA A 66 -14.16 12.95 -10.58
C ALA A 66 -12.85 13.25 -11.33
N ASP A 67 -11.92 13.96 -10.68
CA ASP A 67 -10.61 14.27 -11.27
C ASP A 67 -9.74 13.01 -11.41
N ALA A 68 -9.79 12.10 -10.44
CA ALA A 68 -9.08 10.83 -10.49
C ALA A 68 -9.57 9.98 -11.67
N CYS A 69 -10.89 9.82 -11.84
CA CYS A 69 -11.46 9.14 -13.01
C CYS A 69 -11.01 9.78 -14.33
N ALA A 70 -11.05 11.12 -14.42
CA ALA A 70 -10.63 11.83 -15.62
C ALA A 70 -9.13 11.65 -15.93
N VAL A 71 -8.27 11.48 -14.92
CA VAL A 71 -6.86 11.13 -15.13
C VAL A 71 -6.72 9.72 -15.68
N ILE A 72 -7.41 8.74 -15.11
CA ILE A 72 -7.38 7.34 -15.58
C ILE A 72 -7.87 7.23 -17.03
N ASP A 73 -8.98 7.90 -17.38
CA ASP A 73 -9.51 7.87 -18.74
C ASP A 73 -8.53 8.50 -19.76
N ARG A 74 -7.83 9.58 -19.38
CA ARG A 74 -6.77 10.13 -20.23
C ARG A 74 -5.57 9.20 -20.34
N THR A 75 -5.22 8.48 -19.27
CA THR A 75 -4.16 7.46 -19.33
C THR A 75 -4.50 6.38 -20.35
N ARG A 76 -5.76 5.88 -20.36
CA ARG A 76 -6.25 4.92 -21.37
C ARG A 76 -6.14 5.46 -22.81
N GLN A 77 -6.52 6.72 -23.00
CA GLN A 77 -6.51 7.38 -24.33
C GLN A 77 -5.10 7.72 -24.83
N SER A 78 -4.11 7.81 -23.94
CA SER A 78 -2.76 8.25 -24.29
C SER A 78 -2.01 7.28 -25.22
N GLY A 79 -2.44 6.00 -25.32
CA GLY A 79 -2.03 5.01 -26.32
C GLY A 79 -0.54 4.58 -26.35
N GLY A 80 0.38 5.38 -25.80
CA GLY A 80 1.83 5.19 -25.94
C GLY A 80 2.63 5.42 -24.65
N GLN A 81 1.98 5.72 -23.53
CA GLN A 81 2.68 5.99 -22.26
C GLN A 81 2.55 4.84 -21.24
N VAL A 82 2.18 3.63 -21.67
CA VAL A 82 1.97 2.48 -20.78
C VAL A 82 3.22 2.18 -19.94
N HIS A 83 4.42 2.21 -20.53
CA HIS A 83 5.66 1.99 -19.77
C HIS A 83 5.89 3.05 -18.68
N ALA A 84 5.62 4.32 -18.99
CA ALA A 84 5.73 5.40 -18.01
C ALA A 84 4.67 5.28 -16.91
N ALA A 85 3.46 4.81 -17.26
CA ALA A 85 2.38 4.56 -16.33
C ALA A 85 2.74 3.43 -15.36
N VAL A 86 3.29 2.32 -15.89
CA VAL A 86 3.77 1.19 -15.08
C VAL A 86 4.90 1.62 -14.16
N ALA A 87 5.90 2.37 -14.67
CA ALA A 87 6.99 2.86 -13.83
C ALA A 87 6.49 3.76 -12.69
N LEU A 88 5.51 4.62 -12.98
CA LEU A 88 4.86 5.46 -11.97
C LEU A 88 4.08 4.63 -10.95
N ALA A 89 3.29 3.66 -11.40
CA ALA A 89 2.54 2.76 -10.51
C ALA A 89 3.47 1.94 -9.61
N VAL A 90 4.55 1.39 -10.15
CA VAL A 90 5.62 0.72 -9.38
C VAL A 90 6.17 1.65 -8.31
N ALA A 91 6.52 2.90 -8.66
CA ALA A 91 7.03 3.85 -7.69
C ALA A 91 6.02 4.16 -6.57
N ILE A 92 4.73 4.28 -6.90
CA ILE A 92 3.65 4.54 -5.93
C ILE A 92 3.51 3.37 -4.96
N ILE A 93 3.32 2.15 -5.48
CA ILE A 93 3.05 0.97 -4.65
C ILE A 93 4.29 0.52 -3.86
N ALA A 94 5.49 0.59 -4.45
CA ALA A 94 6.73 0.25 -3.75
C ALA A 94 7.01 1.22 -2.58
N ASN A 95 6.81 2.52 -2.77
CA ASN A 95 6.95 3.51 -1.70
C ASN A 95 5.89 3.35 -0.60
N ALA A 96 4.72 2.80 -0.93
CA ALA A 96 3.68 2.49 0.06
C ALA A 96 3.99 1.22 0.86
N LEU A 97 4.59 0.23 0.21
CA LEU A 97 4.99 -1.07 0.78
C LEU A 97 6.33 -1.02 1.53
N GLU A 98 7.10 0.06 1.40
CA GLU A 98 8.38 0.22 2.08
C GLU A 98 8.21 0.13 3.62
N ALA A 99 8.55 -1.03 4.19
CA ALA A 99 8.64 -1.25 5.62
C ALA A 99 10.06 -0.93 6.12
N PRO A 100 10.22 -0.45 7.37
CA PRO A 100 11.53 -0.37 7.99
C PRO A 100 12.09 -1.79 8.13
N SER A 101 13.37 -1.98 7.76
CA SER A 101 14.01 -3.30 7.77
C SER A 101 14.02 -3.88 9.18
N ALA A 102 13.23 -4.91 9.42
CA ALA A 102 13.09 -5.54 10.73
C ALA A 102 13.89 -6.82 10.85
N LYS A 103 14.61 -6.97 11.97
CA LYS A 103 15.35 -8.18 12.35
C LYS A 103 14.53 -8.98 13.37
N GLY A 104 13.87 -10.07 12.98
CA GLY A 104 13.27 -10.99 13.96
C GLY A 104 12.30 -11.98 13.32
N GLY A 105 12.53 -13.28 13.52
CA GLY A 105 11.97 -14.45 12.83
C GLY A 105 10.95 -15.27 13.64
N GLY A 106 9.68 -15.31 13.25
CA GLY A 106 8.65 -16.23 13.77
C GLY A 106 7.55 -16.51 12.73
N GLU A 107 6.92 -17.68 12.82
CA GLU A 107 5.83 -18.19 11.95
C GLU A 107 4.49 -17.59 12.33
N GLY A 108 3.78 -16.96 11.39
CA GLY A 108 2.45 -16.45 11.68
C GLY A 108 1.63 -15.91 10.48
N GLU A 109 0.35 -15.64 10.73
CA GLU A 109 -0.67 -15.27 9.73
C GLU A 109 -0.26 -14.05 8.88
N PRO A 110 -0.45 -14.09 7.54
CA PRO A 110 -0.12 -12.97 6.65
C PRO A 110 -0.85 -11.68 7.05
N PHE A 111 -0.16 -10.54 7.02
CA PHE A 111 -0.79 -9.24 7.23
C PHE A 111 -1.93 -9.04 6.22
N ASN A 112 -3.08 -8.64 6.73
CA ASN A 112 -4.27 -8.39 5.95
C ASN A 112 -5.11 -7.32 6.66
N ARG A 113 -6.11 -6.79 5.97
CA ARG A 113 -7.00 -5.74 6.52
C ARG A 113 -7.53 -6.08 7.92
N LYS A 114 -7.91 -7.34 8.17
CA LYS A 114 -8.46 -7.78 9.45
C LYS A 114 -7.41 -7.75 10.55
N SER A 115 -6.19 -8.26 10.31
CA SER A 115 -5.11 -8.22 11.30
C SER A 115 -4.64 -6.78 11.57
N ALA A 116 -4.61 -5.92 10.55
CA ALA A 116 -4.31 -4.49 10.71
C ALA A 116 -5.29 -3.78 11.66
N TYR A 117 -6.60 -3.95 11.46
CA TYR A 117 -7.60 -3.33 12.33
C TYR A 117 -7.63 -3.95 13.73
N ARG A 118 -7.39 -5.26 13.86
CA ARG A 118 -7.27 -5.92 15.18
C ARG A 118 -6.14 -5.31 15.99
N SER A 119 -4.94 -5.19 15.41
CA SER A 119 -3.80 -4.58 16.07
C SER A 119 -4.03 -3.08 16.34
N GLY A 120 -4.63 -2.36 15.39
CA GLY A 120 -5.03 -0.97 15.60
C GLY A 120 -5.97 -0.78 16.78
N PHE A 121 -7.00 -1.62 16.90
CA PHE A 121 -7.93 -1.59 18.02
C PHE A 121 -7.24 -1.89 19.36
N ALA A 122 -6.31 -2.86 19.40
CA ALA A 122 -5.51 -3.16 20.59
C ALA A 122 -4.65 -1.96 21.03
N MET A 123 -4.20 -1.13 20.08
CA MET A 123 -3.48 0.12 20.33
C MET A 123 -4.40 1.32 20.67
N GLY A 124 -5.72 1.14 20.68
CA GLY A 124 -6.69 2.21 20.89
C GLY A 124 -6.93 3.12 19.67
N LEU A 125 -6.56 2.68 18.47
CA LEU A 125 -6.81 3.38 17.22
C LEU A 125 -8.21 3.06 16.69
N ARG A 126 -8.85 4.04 16.05
CA ARG A 126 -10.08 3.80 15.29
C ARG A 126 -9.71 3.27 13.89
N PRO A 127 -10.63 2.56 13.19
CA PRO A 127 -10.37 2.11 11.82
C PRO A 127 -9.92 3.23 10.88
N ALA A 128 -10.55 4.41 10.97
CA ALA A 128 -10.18 5.57 10.17
C ALA A 128 -8.74 6.09 10.44
N ASP A 129 -8.23 5.89 11.65
CA ASP A 129 -6.86 6.27 11.99
C ASP A 129 -5.87 5.27 11.37
N VAL A 130 -6.19 3.97 11.40
CA VAL A 130 -5.41 2.91 10.72
C VAL A 130 -5.41 3.12 9.21
N ASP A 131 -6.57 3.42 8.64
CA ASP A 131 -6.77 3.66 7.22
C ASP A 131 -5.90 4.79 6.68
N ALA A 132 -5.70 5.83 7.48
CA ALA A 132 -4.94 7.02 7.07
C ALA A 132 -3.42 6.86 7.17
N MET A 133 -2.93 5.84 7.90
CA MET A 133 -1.50 5.63 8.13
C MET A 133 -0.79 5.16 6.86
N ALA A 134 0.49 5.49 6.76
CA ALA A 134 1.39 4.70 5.93
C ALA A 134 1.62 3.34 6.58
N LEU A 135 1.91 2.33 5.75
CA LEU A 135 2.23 1.00 6.24
C LEU A 135 3.37 1.01 7.27
N TRP A 136 4.49 1.70 6.99
CA TRP A 136 5.58 1.81 7.95
C TRP A 136 5.20 2.52 9.26
N GLU A 137 4.29 3.51 9.21
CA GLU A 137 3.81 4.21 10.42
C GLU A 137 3.03 3.25 11.30
N PHE A 138 2.17 2.44 10.67
CA PHE A 138 1.41 1.39 11.33
C PHE A 138 2.33 0.32 11.95
N LEU A 139 3.31 -0.17 11.19
CA LEU A 139 4.26 -1.18 11.67
C LEU A 139 5.10 -0.67 12.85
N ALA A 140 5.59 0.57 12.77
CA ALA A 140 6.32 1.20 13.86
C ALA A 140 5.45 1.37 15.12
N ALA A 141 4.16 1.68 14.94
CA ALA A 141 3.22 1.75 16.06
C ALA A 141 3.04 0.38 16.72
N VAL A 142 2.91 -0.70 15.94
CA VAL A 142 2.79 -2.05 16.48
C VAL A 142 4.07 -2.50 17.21
N GLU A 143 5.25 -2.21 16.66
CA GLU A 143 6.53 -2.49 17.33
C GLU A 143 6.66 -1.73 18.66
N ALA A 144 6.30 -0.45 18.67
CA ALA A 144 6.32 0.38 19.87
C ALA A 144 5.29 -0.09 20.93
N PHE A 145 4.13 -0.58 20.52
CA PHE A 145 3.13 -1.16 21.42
C PHE A 145 3.62 -2.48 22.04
N SER A 146 4.18 -3.35 21.20
CA SER A 146 4.72 -4.66 21.61
C SER A 146 5.87 -4.54 22.61
N SER A 147 6.80 -3.61 22.39
CA SER A 147 7.96 -3.39 23.26
C SER A 147 7.60 -2.84 24.65
N LYS A 148 6.40 -2.25 24.81
CA LYS A 148 5.89 -1.72 26.09
C LYS A 148 5.04 -2.72 26.89
N GLY A 149 4.98 -3.98 26.46
CA GLY A 149 4.11 -4.99 27.09
C GLY A 149 2.62 -4.75 26.81
N GLY A 150 2.29 -3.94 25.79
CA GLY A 150 0.94 -3.87 25.26
C GLY A 150 0.58 -5.22 24.66
N GLY A 151 -0.51 -5.83 25.16
CA GLY A 151 -0.86 -7.23 25.01
C GLY A 151 -1.24 -7.69 23.60
N LEU A 152 -0.35 -7.54 22.62
CA LEU A 152 -0.27 -8.50 21.52
C LEU A 152 0.34 -9.78 22.08
N SER A 153 -0.33 -10.90 21.84
CA SER A 153 0.24 -12.21 22.14
C SER A 153 1.53 -12.41 21.32
N GLU A 154 2.46 -13.23 21.80
CA GLU A 154 3.69 -13.54 21.06
C GLU A 154 3.39 -14.10 19.66
N VAL A 155 2.27 -14.84 19.53
CA VAL A 155 1.75 -15.29 18.24
C VAL A 155 1.50 -14.08 17.34
N GLU A 156 0.63 -13.14 17.72
CA GLU A 156 0.29 -11.97 16.89
C GLU A 156 1.50 -11.09 16.50
N LYS A 157 2.58 -11.11 17.31
CA LYS A 157 3.84 -10.44 16.97
C LYS A 157 4.60 -11.19 15.89
N ASP A 158 4.73 -12.51 16.03
CA ASP A 158 5.39 -13.36 15.05
C ASP A 158 4.67 -13.30 13.69
N GLU A 159 3.33 -13.28 13.68
CA GLU A 159 2.49 -13.08 12.48
C GLU A 159 2.83 -11.79 11.72
N LEU A 160 2.90 -10.66 12.42
CA LEU A 160 3.19 -9.38 11.79
C LEU A 160 4.62 -9.33 11.21
N TRP A 161 5.60 -9.88 11.95
CA TRP A 161 7.00 -9.85 11.53
C TRP A 161 7.29 -10.80 10.38
N GLU A 162 6.54 -11.88 10.23
CA GLU A 162 6.73 -12.81 9.12
C GLU A 162 6.29 -12.22 7.78
N TRP A 163 5.18 -11.49 7.77
CA TRP A 163 4.70 -10.80 6.59
C TRP A 163 5.72 -9.79 6.04
N ILE A 164 6.35 -8.98 6.91
CA ILE A 164 7.40 -8.03 6.51
C ILE A 164 8.59 -8.74 5.84
N ARG A 165 8.85 -10.01 6.18
CA ARG A 165 9.97 -10.80 5.65
C ARG A 165 9.64 -11.61 4.41
N GLN A 166 8.40 -12.09 4.27
CA GLN A 166 7.96 -12.77 3.05
C GLN A 166 7.88 -11.79 1.87
N ASP A 167 7.57 -10.51 2.13
CA ASP A 167 7.61 -9.42 1.16
C ASP A 167 9.04 -8.87 0.91
N ALA A 168 10.11 -9.45 1.46
CA ALA A 168 11.50 -9.01 1.21
C ALA A 168 12.31 -9.98 0.34
N ARG A 169 11.67 -11.02 -0.21
CA ARG A 169 12.25 -12.00 -1.14
C ARG A 169 11.60 -11.92 -2.50
#